data_AF-A0A5J5F3E6-F1
#
_entry.id   AF-A0A5J5F3E6-F1
#
_cell.length_a   1.000
_cell.length_b   1.000
_cell.length_c   1.000
_cell.angle_alpha   90.00
_cell.angle_beta   90.00
_cell.angle_gamma   90.00
#
_symmetry.space_group_name_H-M   'P 1'
#
loop_
_entity.id
_entity.type
_entity.pdbx_description
1 polymer ?
#
loop_
_entity_poly.entity_id
_entity_poly.type
_entity_poly.pdbx_seq_one_letter_code
_entity_poly.pdbx_strand_id
1 'polypeptide(L)'
;MKFTAILAALALPALALAAPAPAAEAEAFPAPEAEAQAPSGGPDGITTFSHTTVTCIPWDAVNYRECPRADSGCRSHGRYPIGIPVHLVCITTGQSIFGNIYWVKASNGYYSSAYYFGGCTPTNFLPWC
;
A
#
# COMPACT_ATOMS: atom_id res chain seq x y z
N MET A 1 -22.16 -28.24 -46.38
CA MET A 1 -23.48 -27.66 -46.06
C MET A 1 -23.27 -26.81 -44.80
N LYS A 2 -22.84 -25.54 -44.90
CA LYS A 2 -23.64 -24.31 -45.04
C LYS A 2 -24.82 -24.23 -44.05
N PHE A 3 -24.60 -23.56 -42.91
CA PHE A 3 -25.64 -22.92 -42.09
C PHE A 3 -25.06 -21.59 -41.57
N THR A 4 -25.22 -20.49 -42.32
CA THR A 4 -26.25 -19.44 -42.19
C THR A 4 -25.99 -18.48 -41.03
N ALA A 5 -25.56 -17.27 -41.41
CA ALA A 5 -25.35 -16.10 -40.58
C ALA A 5 -26.67 -15.55 -40.03
N ILE A 6 -26.64 -14.97 -38.82
CA ILE A 6 -27.67 -14.07 -38.33
C ILE A 6 -27.01 -12.72 -38.02
N LEU A 7 -27.28 -11.75 -38.89
CA LEU A 7 -27.10 -10.33 -38.63
C LEU A 7 -28.13 -9.90 -37.57
N ALA A 8 -27.66 -9.38 -36.44
CA ALA A 8 -28.48 -8.62 -35.52
C ALA A 8 -27.97 -7.17 -35.51
N ALA A 9 -28.65 -6.32 -36.28
CA ALA A 9 -28.54 -4.88 -36.21
C ALA A 9 -29.19 -4.40 -34.90
N LEU A 10 -28.44 -3.77 -34.00
CA LEU A 10 -29.00 -3.05 -32.86
C LEU A 10 -28.21 -1.77 -32.59
N ALA A 11 -28.85 -0.67 -33.00
CA ALA A 11 -28.98 0.61 -32.31
C ALA A 11 -27.72 1.30 -31.76
N LEU A 12 -27.33 2.39 -32.41
CA LEU A 12 -26.55 3.47 -31.81
C LEU A 12 -27.31 4.09 -30.63
N PRO A 13 -26.66 4.28 -29.46
CA PRO A 13 -26.99 5.35 -28.53
C PRO A 13 -26.12 6.57 -28.85
N ALA A 14 -26.78 7.71 -29.07
CA ALA A 14 -26.17 9.01 -29.24
C ALA A 14 -25.25 9.37 -28.06
N LEU A 15 -23.96 9.63 -28.34
CA LEU A 15 -23.05 10.25 -27.39
C LEU A 15 -23.44 11.73 -27.26
N ALA A 16 -24.09 12.05 -26.16
CA ALA A 16 -24.36 13.42 -25.73
C ALA A 16 -23.04 14.19 -25.55
N LEU A 17 -23.00 15.38 -26.15
CA LEU A 17 -21.94 16.38 -26.05
C LEU A 17 -21.87 16.87 -24.60
N ALA A 18 -20.94 16.35 -23.80
CA ALA A 18 -20.64 16.94 -22.50
C ALA A 18 -19.84 18.23 -22.71
N ALA A 19 -20.46 19.36 -22.36
CA ALA A 19 -19.88 20.70 -22.42
C ALA A 19 -18.62 20.82 -21.54
N PRO A 20 -17.66 21.69 -21.90
CA PRO A 20 -16.54 22.03 -21.03
C PRO A 20 -17.05 22.84 -19.83
N ALA A 21 -16.91 22.30 -18.63
CA ALA A 21 -17.13 23.05 -17.41
C ALA A 21 -16.06 24.15 -17.28
N PRO A 22 -16.44 25.38 -16.88
CA PRO A 22 -15.48 26.46 -16.63
C PRO A 22 -14.59 26.14 -15.43
N ALA A 23 -13.33 26.57 -15.55
CA ALA A 23 -12.34 26.60 -14.49
C ALA A 23 -12.90 27.30 -13.24
N ALA A 24 -12.87 26.60 -12.12
CA ALA A 24 -13.05 27.18 -10.80
C ALA A 24 -11.67 27.35 -10.16
N GLU A 25 -11.47 28.54 -9.62
CA GLU A 25 -10.23 29.10 -9.15
C GLU A 25 -9.47 28.29 -8.09
N ALA A 26 -8.16 28.53 -8.11
CA ALA A 26 -7.23 28.20 -7.06
C ALA A 26 -7.59 28.98 -5.78
N GLU A 27 -8.18 28.28 -4.81
CA GLU A 27 -8.20 28.74 -3.42
C GLU A 27 -6.92 28.25 -2.75
N ALA A 28 -5.94 29.16 -2.70
CA ALA A 28 -4.73 29.01 -1.93
C ALA A 28 -5.09 29.02 -0.44
N PHE A 29 -5.14 27.83 0.16
CA PHE A 29 -5.12 27.71 1.61
C PHE A 29 -3.72 28.04 2.13
N PRO A 30 -3.55 28.97 3.08
CA PRO A 30 -2.28 29.14 3.77
C PRO A 30 -2.00 27.87 4.57
N ALA A 31 -0.96 27.14 4.19
CA ALA A 31 -0.42 26.08 5.02
C ALA A 31 0.11 26.73 6.31
N PRO A 32 -0.26 26.22 7.50
CA PRO A 32 0.32 26.70 8.75
C PRO A 32 1.84 26.45 8.72
N GLU A 33 2.58 27.50 9.04
CA GLU A 33 4.01 27.50 9.29
C GLU A 33 4.27 26.54 10.46
N ALA A 34 4.60 25.29 10.14
CA ALA A 34 5.05 24.32 11.13
C ALA A 34 6.47 24.73 11.51
N GLU A 35 6.55 25.48 12.60
CA GLU A 35 7.77 25.85 13.30
C GLU A 35 8.74 24.67 13.38
N ALA A 36 9.97 24.90 12.92
CA ALA A 36 11.09 24.01 13.11
C ALA A 36 11.38 23.90 14.62
N GLN A 37 10.80 22.88 15.27
CA GLN A 37 11.21 22.50 16.62
C GLN A 37 12.58 21.83 16.55
N ALA A 38 13.60 22.63 16.86
CA ALA A 38 14.93 22.13 17.21
C ALA A 38 14.80 21.15 18.40
N PRO A 39 15.42 19.95 18.34
CA PRO A 39 15.48 19.09 19.52
C PRO A 39 16.47 19.68 20.53
N SER A 40 15.93 20.40 21.52
CA SER A 40 16.60 20.72 22.78
C SER A 40 16.84 19.42 23.57
N GLY A 41 18.10 19.20 23.93
CA GLY A 41 18.57 17.96 24.55
C GLY A 41 18.10 17.73 26.00
N GLY A 42 18.14 16.46 26.40
CA GLY A 42 18.13 15.99 27.78
C GLY A 42 19.11 14.81 27.92
N PRO A 43 19.91 14.71 28.99
CA PRO A 43 20.93 13.68 29.18
C PRO A 43 20.36 12.42 29.84
N ASP A 44 19.21 11.94 29.37
CA ASP A 44 18.62 10.69 29.85
C ASP A 44 18.59 9.69 28.68
N GLY A 45 19.47 8.69 28.79
CA GLY A 45 19.69 7.64 27.79
C GLY A 45 18.48 6.74 27.58
N ILE A 46 17.46 7.25 26.90
CA ILE A 46 16.54 6.43 26.12
C ILE A 46 17.00 6.57 24.68
N THR A 47 17.62 5.53 24.16
CA THR A 47 17.79 5.33 22.72
C THR A 47 16.40 5.29 22.11
N THR A 48 15.86 6.47 21.75
CA THR A 48 14.74 6.56 20.81
C THR A 48 15.27 6.01 19.50
N PHE A 49 15.07 4.71 19.27
CA PHE A 49 15.19 4.14 17.94
C PHE A 49 14.18 4.91 17.10
N SER A 50 14.67 5.89 16.33
CA SER A 50 13.86 6.55 15.31
C SER A 50 13.21 5.45 14.49
N HIS A 51 11.89 5.34 14.58
CA HIS A 51 11.14 4.21 14.05
C HIS A 51 11.14 4.36 12.53
N THR A 52 12.17 3.81 11.86
CA THR A 52 12.32 3.92 10.41
C THR A 52 11.10 3.32 9.74
N THR A 53 10.27 4.18 9.17
CA THR A 53 9.06 3.79 8.46
C THR A 53 9.29 3.98 6.97
N VAL A 54 9.01 2.95 6.17
CA VAL A 54 9.15 2.98 4.72
C VAL A 54 7.77 2.88 4.08
N THR A 55 7.43 3.80 3.19
CA THR A 55 6.15 3.79 2.49
C THR A 55 6.26 2.98 1.21
N CYS A 56 5.38 1.98 1.04
CA CYS A 56 5.44 1.04 -0.06
C CYS A 56 4.09 0.77 -0.68
N ILE A 57 4.06 0.68 -2.00
CA ILE A 57 2.87 0.35 -2.76
C ILE A 57 2.94 -1.12 -3.14
N PRO A 58 1.96 -1.95 -2.72
CA PRO A 58 1.93 -3.34 -3.11
C PRO A 58 1.55 -3.45 -4.60
N TRP A 59 2.24 -4.33 -5.32
CA TRP A 59 1.99 -4.55 -6.76
C TRP A 59 0.77 -5.46 -7.02
N ASP A 60 0.31 -6.18 -6.00
CA ASP A 60 -0.94 -6.95 -6.01
C ASP A 60 -1.64 -6.87 -4.64
N ALA A 61 -2.90 -7.26 -4.57
CA ALA A 61 -3.71 -7.18 -3.37
C ALA A 61 -3.23 -8.21 -2.34
N VAL A 62 -2.67 -7.76 -1.23
CA VAL A 62 -2.00 -8.63 -0.25
C VAL A 62 -2.73 -8.66 1.07
N ASN A 63 -2.95 -9.87 1.59
CA ASN A 63 -3.60 -10.06 2.89
C ASN A 63 -2.67 -9.62 4.03
N TYR A 64 -3.23 -8.97 5.04
CA TYR A 64 -2.52 -8.66 6.28
C TYR A 64 -3.07 -9.48 7.44
N ARG A 65 -2.16 -9.96 8.29
CA ARG A 65 -2.41 -11.03 9.26
C ARG A 65 -1.69 -10.76 10.58
N GLU A 66 -2.11 -11.44 11.65
CA GLU A 66 -1.49 -11.28 12.99
C GLU A 66 -0.09 -11.88 13.09
N CYS A 67 0.23 -12.85 12.23
CA CYS A 67 1.51 -13.57 12.25
C CYS A 67 2.12 -13.62 10.85
N PRO A 68 3.44 -13.82 10.73
CA PRO A 68 4.15 -13.93 9.44
C PRO A 68 3.96 -15.31 8.80
N ARG A 69 2.71 -15.74 8.63
CA ARG A 69 2.34 -17.02 8.03
C ARG A 69 0.94 -16.93 7.42
N ALA A 70 0.71 -17.70 6.36
CA ALA A 70 -0.53 -17.68 5.56
C ALA A 70 -1.45 -18.89 5.82
N ASP A 71 -1.07 -19.78 6.73
CA ASP A 71 -1.88 -20.93 7.13
C ASP A 71 -3.13 -20.55 7.93
N SER A 72 -4.02 -21.52 8.13
CA SER A 72 -5.29 -21.34 8.86
C SER A 72 -5.11 -20.99 10.34
N GLY A 73 -3.95 -21.27 10.93
CA GLY A 73 -3.62 -20.87 12.29
C GLY A 73 -3.32 -19.38 12.44
N CYS A 74 -3.25 -18.62 11.35
CA CYS A 74 -2.97 -17.19 11.36
C CYS A 74 -4.13 -16.42 10.75
N ARG A 75 -4.85 -15.71 11.62
CA ARG A 75 -6.03 -14.95 11.25
C ARG A 75 -5.66 -13.82 10.27
N SER A 76 -6.43 -13.73 9.18
CA SER A 76 -6.38 -12.60 8.25
C SER A 76 -7.35 -11.52 8.71
N HIS A 77 -6.88 -10.28 8.76
CA HIS A 77 -7.68 -9.12 9.20
C HIS A 77 -8.24 -8.32 8.02
N GLY A 78 -7.68 -8.52 6.85
CA GLY A 78 -8.14 -7.89 5.62
C GLY A 78 -7.07 -7.97 4.54
N ARG A 79 -7.17 -7.06 3.57
CA ARG A 79 -6.30 -7.01 2.41
C ARG A 79 -5.92 -5.57 2.09
N TYR A 80 -4.64 -5.31 1.85
CA TYR A 80 -4.22 -4.05 1.24
C TYR A 80 -4.61 -4.05 -0.23
N PRO A 81 -5.34 -3.04 -0.71
CA PRO A 81 -5.66 -2.89 -2.12
C PRO A 81 -4.41 -2.50 -2.92
N ILE A 82 -4.43 -2.85 -4.22
CA ILE A 82 -3.38 -2.52 -5.17
C ILE A 82 -3.28 -1.00 -5.31
N GLY A 83 -2.05 -0.48 -5.41
CA GLY A 83 -1.84 0.95 -5.70
C GLY A 83 -1.98 1.88 -4.49
N ILE A 84 -2.37 1.37 -3.31
CA ILE A 84 -2.48 2.16 -2.10
C ILE A 84 -1.19 2.06 -1.28
N PRO A 85 -0.58 3.20 -0.88
CA PRO A 85 0.63 3.17 -0.08
C PRO A 85 0.37 2.60 1.32
N VAL A 86 1.30 1.74 1.77
CA VAL A 86 1.31 1.10 3.08
C VAL A 86 2.61 1.48 3.78
N HIS A 87 2.50 1.92 5.03
CA HIS A 87 3.66 2.25 5.86
C HIS A 87 4.20 0.99 6.54
N LEU A 88 5.41 0.60 6.20
CA LEU A 88 6.13 -0.56 6.73
C LEU A 88 7.08 -0.12 7.85
N VAL A 89 7.12 -0.88 8.94
CA VAL A 89 7.84 -0.53 10.17
C VAL A 89 9.03 -1.43 10.42
N CYS A 90 8.89 -2.74 10.20
CA CYS A 90 9.96 -3.70 10.41
C CYS A 90 9.79 -4.92 9.51
N ILE A 91 10.83 -5.74 9.42
CA ILE A 91 10.85 -6.99 8.67
C ILE A 91 11.09 -8.18 9.57
N THR A 92 10.50 -9.32 9.26
CA THR A 92 10.76 -10.59 9.93
C THR A 92 10.78 -11.74 8.91
N THR A 93 11.08 -12.95 9.37
CA THR A 93 10.97 -14.17 8.55
C THR A 93 9.75 -14.99 8.97
N GLY A 94 9.25 -15.80 8.04
CA GLY A 94 8.04 -16.58 8.26
C GLY A 94 7.80 -17.62 7.19
N GLN A 95 6.53 -17.98 7.00
CA GLN A 95 6.16 -18.96 5.97
C GLN A 95 6.57 -18.47 4.59
N SER A 96 7.14 -19.36 3.78
CA SER A 96 7.52 -19.04 2.40
C SER A 96 6.27 -18.86 1.53
N ILE A 97 6.18 -17.71 0.85
CA ILE A 97 5.15 -17.40 -0.14
C ILE A 97 5.84 -17.17 -1.48
N PHE A 98 5.55 -18.01 -2.46
CA PHE A 98 6.21 -18.01 -3.78
C PHE A 98 7.75 -17.98 -3.71
N GLY A 99 8.34 -18.67 -2.73
CA GLY A 99 9.78 -18.73 -2.51
C GLY A 99 10.37 -17.58 -1.68
N ASN A 100 9.56 -16.59 -1.28
CA ASN A 100 9.98 -15.48 -0.43
C ASN A 100 9.59 -15.74 1.04
N ILE A 101 10.59 -15.81 1.92
CA ILE A 101 10.40 -16.06 3.37
C ILE A 101 10.21 -14.79 4.19
N TYR A 102 10.34 -13.61 3.56
CA TYR A 102 10.31 -12.34 4.26
C TYR A 102 8.89 -11.82 4.41
N TRP A 103 8.63 -11.24 5.58
CA TRP A 103 7.36 -10.64 5.97
C TRP A 103 7.61 -9.25 6.50
N VAL A 104 6.78 -8.30 6.09
CA VAL A 104 6.85 -6.92 6.56
C VAL A 104 5.71 -6.66 7.51
N LYS A 105 6.02 -5.97 8.61
CA LYS A 105 5.01 -5.46 9.54
C LYS A 105 4.68 -4.03 9.17
N ALA A 106 3.40 -3.76 8.97
CA ALA A 106 2.94 -2.41 8.70
C ALA A 106 2.67 -1.63 9.99
N SER A 107 2.46 -0.32 9.87
CA SER A 107 2.19 0.59 11.00
C SER A 107 0.91 0.25 11.76
N ASN A 108 -0.03 -0.45 11.12
CA ASN A 108 -1.22 -1.00 11.77
C ASN A 108 -0.94 -2.26 12.62
N GLY A 109 0.31 -2.72 12.69
CA GLY A 109 0.73 -3.83 13.53
C GLY A 109 0.62 -5.22 12.90
N TYR A 110 0.12 -5.32 11.66
CA TYR A 110 -0.08 -6.61 10.98
C TYR A 110 1.03 -6.94 9.99
N TYR A 111 1.21 -8.23 9.74
CA TYR A 111 2.19 -8.79 8.83
C TYR A 111 1.59 -9.08 7.45
N SER A 112 2.37 -8.80 6.42
CA SER A 112 2.10 -9.17 5.03
C SER A 112 3.36 -9.72 4.38
N SER A 113 3.22 -10.61 3.42
CA SER A 113 4.39 -11.16 2.73
C SER A 113 5.10 -10.07 1.93
N ALA A 114 6.42 -9.97 2.12
CA ALA A 114 7.27 -8.99 1.43
C ALA A 114 7.29 -9.21 -0.09
N TYR A 115 6.92 -10.43 -0.56
CA TYR A 115 6.78 -10.76 -1.97
C TYR A 115 5.93 -9.73 -2.73
N TYR A 116 4.84 -9.27 -2.12
CA TYR A 116 3.88 -8.34 -2.72
C TYR A 116 4.32 -6.87 -2.70
N PHE A 117 5.47 -6.58 -2.09
CA PHE A 117 6.06 -5.23 -2.05
C PHE A 117 7.32 -5.15 -2.94
N GLY A 118 7.45 -6.09 -3.91
CA GLY A 118 8.59 -6.38 -4.80
C GLY A 118 9.09 -5.26 -5.72
N GLY A 119 9.33 -4.09 -5.16
CA GLY A 119 9.87 -2.90 -5.81
C GLY A 119 10.27 -1.81 -4.81
N CYS A 120 9.80 -1.91 -3.57
CA CYS A 120 10.36 -1.16 -2.45
C CYS A 120 11.71 -1.75 -2.03
N THR A 121 12.77 -1.33 -2.69
CA THR A 121 14.14 -1.72 -2.34
C THR A 121 14.69 -0.91 -1.16
N PRO A 122 15.23 -1.54 -0.10
CA PRO A 122 14.96 -2.88 0.36
C PRO A 122 14.40 -2.87 1.79
N THR A 123 13.72 -3.96 2.10
CA THR A 123 13.75 -4.70 3.37
C THR A 123 15.01 -4.55 4.26
N ASN A 124 16.15 -4.07 3.74
CA ASN A 124 17.39 -3.80 4.48
C ASN A 124 17.38 -2.47 5.26
N PHE A 125 16.47 -1.53 4.95
CA PHE A 125 16.31 -0.31 5.74
C PHE A 125 15.30 -0.47 6.87
N LEU A 126 14.43 -1.47 6.76
CA LEU A 126 13.53 -1.81 7.84
C LEU A 126 14.33 -2.52 8.94
N PRO A 127 14.20 -2.09 10.21
CA PRO A 127 14.75 -2.85 11.32
C PRO A 127 14.10 -4.23 11.37
N TRP A 128 14.78 -5.17 12.04
CA TRP A 128 14.20 -6.48 12.33
C TRP A 128 13.10 -6.36 13.39
N CYS A 129 11.95 -6.98 13.13
CA CYS A 129 11.07 -7.49 14.18
C CYS A 129 11.62 -8.87 14.62
#